data_AF-A0A838RW62-F1
#
_entry.id   AF-A0A838RW62-F1
#
_cell.length_a   1.000
_cell.length_b   1.000
_cell.length_c   1.000
_cell.angle_alpha   90.00
_cell.angle_beta   90.00
_cell.angle_gamma   90.00
#
_symmetry.space_group_name_H-M   'P 1'
#
loop_
_entity.id
_entity.type
_entity.pdbx_description
1 polymer ?
#
loop_
_entity_poly.entity_id
_entity_poly.type
_entity_poly.pdbx_seq_one_letter_code
_entity_poly.pdbx_strand_id
1 'polypeptide(L)'
;MKNRLSSPVKIIALVATCSLVLGQFAPALSQALNRPPTLIGYADPFVGTENGGNIVPGAQIPFGFVHVSPDTVNPNTAGYNPYENILGFSQTHVSGTGGASKYGNFLATPLMGKLRVNNLGSPKSEEAASPGYYTVRLTRSNV
;
A
#
# COMPACT_ATOMS: atom_id res chain seq x y z
N MET A 1 38.64 40.50 12.52
CA MET A 1 37.68 39.76 13.38
C MET A 1 38.24 38.35 13.56
N LYS A 2 38.76 38.00 14.75
CA LYS A 2 39.44 36.72 14.99
C LYS A 2 38.41 35.65 15.40
N ASN A 3 38.25 34.62 14.56
CA ASN A 3 37.33 33.50 14.78
C ASN A 3 37.65 32.78 16.11
N ARG A 4 36.78 32.95 17.11
CA ARG A 4 36.90 32.39 18.49
C ARG A 4 36.60 30.87 18.58
N LEU A 5 36.64 30.14 17.46
CA LEU A 5 36.30 28.71 17.37
C LEU A 5 37.50 27.76 17.28
N SER A 6 38.74 28.24 17.23
CA SER A 6 39.93 27.40 16.92
C SER A 6 40.59 26.70 18.12
N SER A 7 40.10 26.84 19.35
CA SER A 7 40.74 26.18 20.49
C SER A 7 40.32 24.70 20.55
N PRO A 8 41.26 23.74 20.54
CA PRO A 8 40.97 22.30 20.47
C PRO A 8 40.03 21.82 21.59
N VAL A 9 40.08 22.46 22.75
CA VAL A 9 39.24 22.16 23.92
C VAL A 9 37.74 22.37 23.67
N LYS A 10 37.35 23.38 22.87
CA LYS A 10 35.93 23.66 22.57
C LYS A 10 35.35 22.68 21.56
N ILE A 11 36.16 22.20 20.62
CA ILE A 11 35.76 21.18 19.64
C ILE A 11 35.55 19.84 20.35
N ILE A 12 36.48 19.48 21.26
CA ILE A 12 36.36 18.26 22.07
C ILE A 12 35.12 18.32 22.98
N ALA A 13 34.86 19.47 23.62
CA ALA A 13 33.67 19.65 24.44
C ALA A 13 32.36 19.53 23.62
N LEU A 14 32.31 20.12 22.42
CA LEU A 14 31.14 20.06 21.53
C LEU A 14 30.86 18.63 21.04
N VAL A 15 31.91 17.90 20.63
CA VAL A 15 31.81 16.51 20.19
C VAL A 15 31.39 15.61 21.36
N ALA A 16 31.94 15.81 22.56
CA ALA A 16 31.55 15.06 23.76
C ALA A 16 30.08 15.30 24.14
N THR A 17 29.58 16.54 24.05
CA THR A 17 28.15 16.83 24.27
C THR A 17 27.24 16.22 23.19
N CYS A 18 27.66 16.20 21.93
CA CYS A 18 26.88 15.58 20.85
C CYS A 18 26.74 14.06 21.06
N SER A 19 27.84 13.40 21.43
CA SER A 19 27.87 11.96 21.73
C SER A 19 27.02 11.59 22.97
N LEU A 20 27.01 12.43 24.00
CA LEU A 20 26.17 12.22 25.18
C LEU A 20 24.68 12.38 24.89
N VAL A 21 24.29 13.29 23.99
CA VAL A 21 22.89 13.50 23.59
C VAL A 21 22.41 12.36 22.69
N LEU A 22 23.24 11.87 21.77
CA LEU A 22 22.94 10.71 20.91
C LEU A 22 22.76 9.41 21.73
N GLY A 23 23.56 9.23 22.78
CA GLY A 23 23.48 8.04 23.65
C GLY A 23 22.16 7.89 24.40
N GLN A 24 21.43 8.98 24.67
CA GLN A 24 20.17 8.93 25.43
C GLN A 24 18.98 8.47 24.57
N PHE A 25 19.10 8.54 23.24
CA PHE A 25 18.07 8.06 22.31
C PHE A 25 18.29 6.61 21.84
N ALA A 26 19.45 6.01 22.14
CA ALA A 26 19.78 4.63 21.78
C ALA A 26 18.79 3.56 22.32
N PRO A 27 18.33 3.60 23.59
CA PRO A 27 17.41 2.58 24.10
C PRO A 27 16.00 2.68 23.48
N ALA A 28 15.56 3.87 23.04
CA ALA A 28 14.29 4.03 22.34
C ALA A 28 14.36 3.50 20.90
N LEU A 29 15.49 3.74 20.21
CA LEU A 29 15.73 3.20 18.87
C LEU A 29 15.84 1.66 18.88
N SER A 30 16.56 1.10 19.86
CA SER A 30 16.69 -0.36 20.00
C SER A 30 15.34 -1.03 20.28
N GLN A 31 14.46 -0.41 21.08
CA GLN A 31 13.12 -0.94 21.33
C GLN A 31 12.20 -0.85 20.09
N ALA A 32 12.33 0.21 19.29
CA ALA A 32 11.59 0.34 18.04
C ALA A 32 11.97 -0.74 17.01
N LEU A 33 13.27 -1.09 16.94
CA LEU A 33 13.78 -2.12 16.04
C LEU A 33 13.47 -3.55 16.49
N ASN A 34 13.28 -3.77 17.79
CA ASN A 34 13.07 -5.10 18.38
C ASN A 34 11.59 -5.44 18.65
N ARG A 35 10.64 -4.66 18.13
CA ARG A 35 9.21 -4.95 18.28
C ARG A 35 8.87 -6.18 17.43
N PRO A 36 8.34 -7.27 18.03
CA PRO A 36 7.92 -8.43 17.25
C PRO A 36 6.85 -8.02 16.23
N PRO A 37 6.85 -8.59 15.01
CA PRO A 37 5.86 -8.27 14.00
C PRO A 37 4.46 -8.50 14.56
N THR A 38 3.54 -7.56 14.30
CA THR A 38 2.12 -7.77 14.59
C THR A 38 1.60 -8.92 13.72
N LEU A 39 0.66 -9.72 14.23
CA LEU A 39 0.09 -10.86 13.48
C LEU A 39 -0.45 -10.47 12.10
N ILE A 40 -0.99 -9.26 11.97
CA ILE A 40 -1.48 -8.68 10.72
C ILE A 40 -0.38 -8.58 9.64
N GLY A 41 0.87 -8.37 10.04
CA GLY A 41 2.01 -8.23 9.13
C GLY A 41 2.44 -9.52 8.45
N TYR A 42 1.90 -10.68 8.84
CA TYR A 42 2.15 -11.96 8.16
C TYR A 42 1.19 -12.21 6.99
N ALA A 43 0.10 -11.46 6.88
CA ALA A 43 -0.90 -11.66 5.84
C ALA A 43 -0.59 -10.76 4.63
N ASP A 44 -0.35 -11.40 3.48
CA ASP A 44 -0.18 -10.73 2.19
C ASP A 44 -1.44 -10.92 1.32
N PRO A 45 -2.24 -9.86 1.09
CA PRO A 45 -3.45 -9.94 0.26
C PRO A 45 -3.21 -10.25 -1.23
N PHE A 46 -1.98 -10.14 -1.73
CA PHE A 46 -1.68 -10.45 -3.13
C PHE A 46 -1.45 -11.93 -3.39
N VAL A 47 -1.23 -12.74 -2.34
CA VAL A 47 -1.06 -14.19 -2.48
C VAL A 47 -2.33 -14.81 -3.07
N GLY A 48 -2.18 -15.46 -4.22
CA GLY A 48 -3.31 -16.09 -4.95
C GLY A 48 -4.06 -15.17 -5.91
N THR A 49 -3.61 -13.92 -6.08
CA THR A 49 -4.17 -13.04 -7.15
C THR A 49 -3.72 -13.48 -8.55
N GLU A 50 -2.67 -14.28 -8.62
CA GLU A 50 -2.08 -14.84 -9.84
C GLU A 50 -2.40 -16.33 -10.02
N ASN A 51 -2.07 -16.86 -11.20
CA ASN A 51 -2.03 -18.31 -11.49
C ASN A 51 -3.31 -19.08 -11.13
N GLY A 52 -4.48 -18.45 -11.29
CA GLY A 52 -5.78 -19.10 -11.10
C GLY A 52 -6.23 -19.21 -9.64
N GLY A 53 -5.56 -18.55 -8.69
CA GLY A 53 -6.04 -18.49 -7.30
C GLY A 53 -7.32 -17.67 -7.13
N ASN A 54 -7.59 -16.73 -8.06
CA ASN A 54 -8.78 -15.89 -8.08
C ASN A 54 -9.01 -15.14 -6.76
N ILE A 55 -7.94 -14.74 -6.08
CA ILE A 55 -8.01 -13.86 -4.91
C ILE A 55 -8.04 -12.41 -5.36
N VAL A 56 -8.64 -11.55 -4.55
CA VAL A 56 -8.69 -10.10 -4.74
C VAL A 56 -7.98 -9.39 -3.58
N PRO A 57 -7.16 -8.36 -3.83
CA PRO A 57 -6.35 -7.70 -2.80
C PRO A 57 -7.12 -6.60 -2.04
N GLY A 58 -8.46 -6.67 -2.04
CA GLY A 58 -9.34 -5.61 -1.55
C GLY A 58 -9.33 -5.42 -0.04
N ALA A 59 -9.85 -4.28 0.40
CA ALA A 59 -10.11 -4.01 1.80
C ALA A 59 -11.39 -4.73 2.26
N GLN A 60 -11.25 -5.59 3.25
CA GLN A 60 -12.37 -6.22 3.96
C GLN A 60 -12.02 -6.45 5.44
N ILE A 61 -13.05 -6.47 6.28
CA ILE A 61 -12.97 -7.02 7.64
C ILE A 61 -13.25 -8.54 7.58
N PRO A 62 -12.86 -9.32 8.61
CA PRO A 62 -13.19 -10.75 8.66
C PRO A 62 -14.71 -10.96 8.53
N PHE A 63 -15.12 -11.79 7.57
CA PHE A 63 -16.52 -12.13 7.27
C PHE A 63 -17.41 -10.93 6.90
N GLY A 64 -16.82 -9.79 6.51
CA GLY A 64 -17.57 -8.63 6.03
C GLY A 64 -18.26 -8.91 4.70
N PHE A 65 -19.48 -8.39 4.54
CA PHE A 65 -20.21 -8.46 3.27
C PHE A 65 -19.61 -7.49 2.23
N VAL A 66 -19.21 -6.30 2.69
CA VAL A 66 -18.55 -5.30 1.85
C VAL A 66 -17.10 -5.70 1.68
N HIS A 67 -16.70 -5.86 0.43
CA HIS A 67 -15.34 -6.20 0.04
C HIS A 67 -14.95 -5.27 -1.10
N VAL A 68 -14.35 -4.13 -0.74
CA VAL A 68 -13.99 -3.10 -1.71
C VAL A 68 -12.67 -3.49 -2.35
N SER A 69 -12.67 -3.74 -3.66
CA SER A 69 -11.47 -4.20 -4.37
C SER A 69 -11.33 -3.56 -5.75
N PRO A 70 -10.10 -3.42 -6.28
CA PRO A 70 -9.87 -3.05 -7.67
C PRO A 70 -10.47 -4.05 -8.66
N ASP A 71 -11.23 -3.52 -9.62
CA ASP A 71 -11.60 -4.25 -10.84
C ASP A 71 -10.66 -3.89 -11.98
N THR A 72 -10.35 -4.86 -12.83
CA THR A 72 -9.38 -4.71 -13.94
C THR A 72 -10.02 -4.92 -15.31
N VAL A 73 -9.39 -4.38 -16.36
CA VAL A 73 -9.95 -4.41 -17.73
C VAL A 73 -10.19 -5.84 -18.24
N ASN A 74 -9.22 -6.73 -18.04
CA ASN A 74 -9.34 -8.16 -18.37
C ASN A 74 -9.18 -8.99 -17.07
N PRO A 75 -10.26 -9.10 -16.28
CA PRO A 75 -10.15 -9.64 -14.93
C PRO A 75 -10.10 -11.17 -14.91
N ASN A 76 -9.54 -11.71 -13.83
CA ASN A 76 -9.79 -13.10 -13.45
C ASN A 76 -11.24 -13.27 -12.96
N THR A 77 -11.66 -14.49 -12.62
CA THR A 77 -13.02 -14.77 -12.14
C THR A 77 -13.47 -13.87 -10.98
N ALA A 78 -12.53 -13.44 -10.13
CA ALA A 78 -12.85 -12.61 -8.97
C ALA A 78 -12.83 -11.08 -9.24
N GLY A 79 -12.55 -10.60 -10.46
CA GLY A 79 -12.58 -9.16 -10.80
C GLY A 79 -11.20 -8.49 -10.93
N TYR A 80 -10.15 -9.11 -10.39
CA TYR A 80 -8.80 -8.56 -10.37
C TYR A 80 -7.80 -9.44 -11.12
N ASN A 81 -6.97 -8.81 -11.96
CA ASN A 81 -5.79 -9.40 -12.59
C ASN A 81 -4.59 -8.45 -12.36
N PRO A 82 -3.51 -8.90 -11.68
CA PRO A 82 -2.41 -8.02 -11.31
C PRO A 82 -1.66 -7.41 -12.49
N TYR A 83 -1.77 -8.00 -13.68
CA TYR A 83 -1.07 -7.53 -14.89
C TYR A 83 -1.88 -6.54 -15.74
N GLU A 84 -3.10 -6.21 -15.31
CA GLU A 84 -4.04 -5.41 -16.08
C GLU A 84 -4.26 -4.01 -15.50
N ASN A 85 -4.79 -3.12 -16.33
CA ASN A 85 -5.17 -1.78 -15.93
C ASN A 85 -6.39 -1.79 -15.00
N ILE A 86 -6.44 -0.87 -14.04
CA ILE A 86 -7.57 -0.72 -13.11
C ILE A 86 -8.72 0.02 -13.80
N LEU A 87 -9.91 -0.57 -13.80
CA LEU A 87 -11.16 0.06 -14.23
C LEU A 87 -11.77 0.94 -13.13
N GLY A 88 -11.66 0.52 -11.87
CA GLY A 88 -12.23 1.23 -10.72
C GLY A 88 -12.30 0.31 -9.51
N PHE A 89 -13.15 0.67 -8.55
CA PHE A 89 -13.33 -0.05 -7.30
C PHE A 89 -14.80 -0.38 -7.09
N SER A 90 -15.15 -1.67 -7.06
CA SER A 90 -16.50 -2.11 -6.75
C SER A 90 -16.60 -2.61 -5.31
N GLN A 91 -17.82 -2.66 -4.78
CA GLN A 91 -18.07 -2.78 -3.34
C GLN A 91 -18.24 -4.23 -2.86
N THR A 92 -18.37 -5.17 -3.80
CA THR A 92 -18.67 -6.57 -3.51
C THR A 92 -17.82 -7.48 -4.38
N HIS A 93 -17.11 -8.42 -3.79
CA HIS A 93 -16.29 -9.42 -4.48
C HIS A 93 -16.37 -10.76 -3.78
N VAL A 94 -16.17 -11.86 -4.52
CA VAL A 94 -16.00 -13.19 -3.94
C VAL A 94 -14.64 -13.73 -4.33
N SER A 95 -13.82 -13.96 -3.30
CA SER A 95 -12.44 -14.41 -3.43
C SER A 95 -12.37 -15.93 -3.55
N GLY A 96 -11.52 -16.44 -4.44
CA GLY A 96 -11.25 -17.87 -4.62
C GLY A 96 -12.29 -18.63 -5.45
N THR A 97 -13.17 -17.94 -6.18
CA THR A 97 -14.20 -18.61 -7.00
C THR A 97 -13.64 -19.06 -8.35
N GLY A 98 -14.13 -20.20 -8.84
CA GLY A 98 -13.89 -20.66 -10.21
C GLY A 98 -15.06 -20.36 -11.14
N GLY A 99 -14.87 -20.60 -12.44
CA GLY A 99 -15.91 -20.43 -13.46
C GLY A 99 -16.14 -18.98 -13.86
N ALA A 100 -17.40 -18.63 -14.15
CA ALA A 100 -17.78 -17.29 -14.56
C ALA A 100 -17.72 -16.30 -13.40
N SER A 101 -17.32 -15.06 -13.70
CA SER A 101 -17.18 -14.01 -12.70
C SER A 101 -18.48 -13.73 -11.95
N LYS A 102 -18.35 -13.45 -10.65
CA LYS A 102 -19.47 -13.17 -9.74
C LYS A 102 -19.19 -11.87 -8.99
N TYR A 103 -20.26 -11.12 -8.71
CA TYR A 103 -20.19 -9.81 -8.06
C TYR A 103 -19.43 -8.77 -8.91
N GLY A 104 -18.69 -7.83 -8.31
CA GLY A 104 -18.20 -6.64 -8.99
C GLY A 104 -19.20 -5.48 -9.03
N ASN A 105 -20.16 -5.43 -8.10
CA ASN A 105 -21.26 -4.46 -8.13
C ASN A 105 -20.86 -3.09 -7.56
N PHE A 106 -21.50 -2.04 -8.10
CA PHE A 106 -21.31 -0.64 -7.70
C PHE A 106 -19.88 -0.14 -7.93
N LEU A 107 -19.42 -0.23 -9.18
CA LEU A 107 -18.12 0.25 -9.61
C LEU A 107 -18.03 1.78 -9.53
N ALA A 108 -17.06 2.28 -8.77
CA ALA A 108 -16.66 3.67 -8.76
C ALA A 108 -15.29 3.84 -9.43
N THR A 109 -15.24 4.62 -10.50
CA THR A 109 -13.99 4.93 -11.22
C THR A 109 -13.54 6.35 -10.87
N PRO A 110 -12.46 6.52 -10.09
CA PRO A 110 -11.90 7.84 -9.88
C PRO A 110 -11.20 8.33 -11.15
N LEU A 111 -11.59 9.52 -11.59
CA LEU A 111 -11.12 10.12 -12.83
C LEU A 111 -10.87 11.61 -12.62
N MET A 112 -9.75 12.09 -13.13
CA MET A 112 -9.48 13.52 -13.30
C MET A 112 -9.31 13.83 -14.78
N GLY A 113 -9.91 14.94 -15.25
CA GLY A 113 -9.82 15.38 -16.65
C GLY A 113 -10.91 14.79 -17.55
N LYS A 114 -10.57 14.52 -18.81
CA LYS A 114 -11.55 14.18 -19.86
C LYS A 114 -12.05 12.75 -19.73
N LEU A 115 -13.37 12.58 -19.63
CA LEU A 115 -14.03 11.28 -19.67
C LEU A 115 -13.87 10.59 -21.03
N ARG A 116 -13.38 9.35 -21.01
CA ARG A 116 -13.26 8.46 -22.17
C ARG A 116 -14.17 7.25 -21.95
N VAL A 117 -15.44 7.38 -22.34
CA VAL A 117 -16.47 6.36 -22.09
C VAL A 117 -16.06 4.96 -22.55
N ASN A 118 -15.32 4.85 -23.65
CA ASN A 118 -14.88 3.58 -24.23
C ASN A 118 -13.53 3.07 -23.69
N ASN A 119 -12.90 3.79 -22.75
CA ASN A 119 -11.61 3.40 -22.18
C ASN A 119 -11.43 4.05 -20.79
N LEU A 120 -12.03 3.44 -19.78
CA LEU A 120 -11.93 3.88 -18.39
C LEU A 120 -10.67 3.34 -17.67
N GLY A 121 -10.06 2.26 -18.19
CA GLY A 121 -8.93 1.61 -17.54
C GLY A 121 -7.71 2.51 -17.42
N SER A 122 -7.20 2.71 -16.20
CA SER A 122 -5.97 3.43 -15.92
C SER A 122 -4.81 2.47 -15.63
N PRO A 123 -3.61 2.70 -16.18
CA PRO A 123 -2.43 1.99 -15.69
C PRO A 123 -2.19 2.32 -14.22
N LYS A 124 -1.61 1.35 -13.51
CA LYS A 124 -1.37 1.42 -12.08
C LYS A 124 0.12 1.49 -11.74
N SER A 125 0.41 2.12 -10.61
CA SER A 125 1.72 2.17 -9.98
C SER A 125 1.54 2.23 -8.47
N GLU A 126 2.59 1.93 -7.69
CA GLU A 126 2.56 2.08 -6.22
C GLU A 126 1.36 1.35 -5.57
N GLU A 127 1.09 0.14 -6.06
CA GLU A 127 0.03 -0.70 -5.52
C GLU A 127 0.50 -1.38 -4.23
N ALA A 128 -0.32 -1.27 -3.18
CA ALA A 128 -0.06 -1.90 -1.90
C ALA A 128 -1.36 -2.34 -1.22
N ALA A 129 -1.29 -3.43 -0.46
CA ALA A 129 -2.41 -3.98 0.28
C ALA A 129 -1.94 -4.54 1.62
N SER A 130 -2.81 -4.45 2.61
CA SER A 130 -2.67 -5.10 3.91
C SER A 130 -4.07 -5.48 4.41
N PRO A 131 -4.23 -6.34 5.42
CA PRO A 131 -5.56 -6.67 5.92
C PRO A 131 -6.38 -5.41 6.28
N GLY A 132 -7.53 -5.23 5.60
CA GLY A 132 -8.43 -4.09 5.76
C GLY A 132 -8.05 -2.82 4.99
N TYR A 133 -7.01 -2.85 4.14
CA TYR A 133 -6.54 -1.68 3.40
C TYR A 133 -6.01 -2.04 2.01
N TYR A 134 -6.33 -1.20 1.02
CA TYR A 134 -5.80 -1.28 -0.33
C TYR A 134 -5.54 0.13 -0.86
N THR A 135 -4.44 0.32 -1.58
CA THR A 135 -4.10 1.57 -2.24
C THR A 135 -3.41 1.31 -3.57
N VAL A 136 -3.61 2.22 -4.51
CA VAL A 136 -2.95 2.20 -5.81
C VAL A 136 -2.95 3.61 -6.40
N ARG A 137 -1.89 3.97 -7.13
CA ARG A 137 -1.85 5.20 -7.90
C ARG A 137 -2.30 4.96 -9.33
N LEU A 138 -3.36 5.64 -9.74
CA LEU A 138 -3.89 5.62 -11.09
C LEU A 138 -3.15 6.64 -11.96
N THR A 139 -2.13 6.18 -12.67
CA THR A 139 -1.19 7.02 -13.42
C THR A 139 -1.86 7.93 -14.47
N ARG A 140 -2.96 7.49 -15.10
CA ARG A 140 -3.67 8.30 -16.10
C ARG A 140 -4.34 9.52 -15.48
N SER A 141 -5.02 9.30 -14.35
CA SER A 141 -5.79 10.31 -13.64
C SER A 141 -4.93 11.10 -12.66
N ASN A 142 -3.70 10.64 -12.39
CA ASN A 142 -2.81 11.15 -11.36
C ASN A 142 -3.51 11.32 -10.00
N VAL A 143 -4.24 10.26 -9.61
CA VAL A 143 -4.96 10.12 -8.33
C VAL A 143 -4.58 8.83 -7.64
#